data_AF-A0A0N8PQV0-F1
#
_entry.id   AF-A0A0N8PQV0-F1
#
_cell.length_a   1.000
_cell.length_b   1.000
_cell.length_c   1.000
_cell.angle_alpha   90.00
_cell.angle_beta   90.00
_cell.angle_gamma   90.00
#
_symmetry.space_group_name_H-M   'P 1'
#
loop_
_entity.id
_entity.type
_entity.pdbx_description
1 polymer ?
#
loop_
_entity_poly.entity_id
_entity_poly.type
_entity_poly.pdbx_seq_one_letter_code
_entity_poly.pdbx_strand_id
1 'polypeptide(L)'
;MKPRRRSSAAPSRPSTPPPALPSRPAPLDQSRAKRAGADEALAQARRTVADSEARLETLTRLQRSYAGAFAGVKAAMQWAETQGRDGFVLVSSIIRTPANLETAIEVALGSRLQNVVVEQWADAEDAIAALKRGGQGRATFLPLDTIRRGDDRRASVNIAGVLGVATDLIDFDEHYRPVVQNLLGRTLVVEDLPTARQALRQLTGGWTLVTLAGEQVSSGGAVTGGAQVKETGT
;
A
#
# COMPACT_ATOMS: atom_id res chain seq x y z
N MET A 1 -68.63 107.46 1.34
CA MET A 1 -67.66 107.78 2.41
C MET A 1 -66.97 106.49 2.88
N LYS A 2 -65.63 106.49 2.91
CA LYS A 2 -64.73 105.47 3.53
C LYS A 2 -64.63 105.75 5.05
N PRO A 3 -64.23 104.80 5.93
CA PRO A 3 -62.82 104.38 6.09
C PRO A 3 -62.64 102.87 6.42
N ARG A 4 -61.66 102.11 5.89
CA ARG A 4 -60.21 101.95 6.16
C ARG A 4 -59.79 101.35 7.53
N ARG A 5 -59.15 100.16 7.45
CA ARG A 5 -57.94 99.60 8.15
C ARG A 5 -58.19 98.10 8.48
N ARG A 6 -57.25 97.13 8.42
CA ARG A 6 -55.81 97.02 8.10
C ARG A 6 -55.43 95.51 8.13
N SER A 7 -54.32 95.16 7.45
CA SER A 7 -53.39 94.02 7.75
C SER A 7 -53.90 92.59 7.52
N SER A 8 -53.12 91.57 7.15
CA SER A 8 -51.67 91.38 7.10
C SER A 8 -51.37 90.21 6.14
N ALA A 9 -50.34 90.35 5.30
CA ALA A 9 -49.72 89.23 4.59
C ALA A 9 -48.91 88.37 5.58
N ALA A 10 -48.86 87.06 5.37
CA ALA A 10 -47.89 86.15 5.98
C ALA A 10 -47.45 85.09 4.95
N PRO A 11 -46.18 84.66 4.97
CA PRO A 11 -45.46 84.21 3.78
C PRO A 11 -45.52 82.70 3.53
N SER A 12 -45.35 82.34 2.25
CA SER A 12 -45.03 81.02 1.73
C SER A 12 -43.82 80.40 2.45
N ARG A 13 -44.01 79.24 3.11
CA ARG A 13 -42.92 78.43 3.63
C ARG A 13 -42.25 77.65 2.48
N PRO A 14 -40.91 77.63 2.38
CA PRO A 14 -40.21 76.76 1.46
C PRO A 14 -40.26 75.32 1.97
N SER A 15 -40.68 74.37 1.13
CA SER A 15 -40.58 72.94 1.41
C SER A 15 -39.11 72.53 1.37
N THR A 16 -38.48 72.35 2.53
CA THR A 16 -37.16 71.73 2.62
C THR A 16 -37.30 70.24 2.30
N PRO A 17 -36.53 69.67 1.34
CA PRO A 17 -36.56 68.23 1.11
C PRO A 17 -35.99 67.49 2.34
N PRO A 18 -36.48 66.27 2.65
CA PRO A 18 -35.99 65.52 3.79
C PRO A 18 -34.50 65.17 3.62
N PRO A 19 -33.73 65.04 4.72
CA PRO A 19 -32.32 64.72 4.67
C PRO A 19 -32.11 63.34 4.05
N ALA A 20 -31.19 63.25 3.09
CA ALA A 20 -30.75 61.98 2.54
C ALA A 20 -30.22 61.09 3.67
N LEU A 21 -30.77 59.86 3.76
CA LEU A 21 -30.31 58.83 4.69
C LEU A 21 -28.79 58.64 4.52
N PRO A 22 -27.99 58.62 5.61
CA PRO A 22 -26.57 58.33 5.49
C PRO A 22 -26.40 56.91 4.95
N SER A 23 -25.66 56.82 3.84
CA SER A 23 -25.17 55.60 3.22
C SER A 23 -24.53 54.67 4.27
N ARG A 24 -25.18 53.55 4.59
CA ARG A 24 -24.58 52.44 5.38
C ARG A 24 -24.24 51.21 4.52
N PRO A 25 -23.24 51.25 3.62
CA PRO A 25 -22.78 50.05 2.92
C PRO A 25 -21.65 49.30 3.65
N ALA A 26 -20.84 49.98 4.47
CA ALA A 26 -19.53 49.44 4.89
C ALA A 26 -19.52 48.09 5.67
N PRO A 27 -20.40 47.83 6.66
CA PRO A 27 -20.34 46.58 7.43
C PRO A 27 -20.89 45.36 6.67
N LEU A 28 -21.84 45.60 5.75
CA LEU A 28 -22.47 44.55 4.94
C LEU A 28 -21.53 44.10 3.82
N ASP A 29 -20.81 45.04 3.20
CA ASP A 29 -19.84 44.73 2.16
C ASP A 29 -18.64 43.96 2.71
N GLN A 30 -18.18 44.29 3.92
CA GLN A 30 -17.12 43.54 4.59
C GLN A 30 -17.56 42.11 4.96
N SER A 31 -18.83 41.94 5.36
CA SER A 31 -19.40 40.61 5.65
C SER A 31 -19.59 39.78 4.37
N ARG A 32 -19.96 40.42 3.25
CA ARG A 32 -20.05 39.80 1.91
C ARG A 32 -18.69 39.38 1.39
N ALA A 33 -17.66 40.22 1.53
CA ALA A 33 -16.29 39.91 1.13
C ALA A 33 -15.72 38.73 1.94
N LYS A 34 -15.98 38.69 3.26
CA LYS A 34 -15.59 37.54 4.10
C LYS A 34 -16.32 36.25 3.70
N ARG A 35 -17.61 36.32 3.37
CA ARG A 35 -18.37 35.17 2.86
C ARG A 35 -17.84 34.70 1.51
N ALA A 36 -17.60 35.61 0.57
CA ALA A 36 -17.02 35.27 -0.73
C ALA A 36 -15.65 34.60 -0.61
N GLY A 37 -14.76 35.13 0.25
CA GLY A 37 -13.47 34.49 0.51
C GLY A 37 -13.58 33.13 1.19
N ALA A 38 -14.55 32.96 2.09
CA ALA A 38 -14.84 31.66 2.70
C ALA A 38 -15.44 30.66 1.69
N ASP A 39 -16.30 31.11 0.79
CA ASP A 39 -16.90 30.30 -0.28
C ASP A 39 -15.84 29.88 -1.31
N GLU A 40 -14.92 30.77 -1.67
CA GLU A 40 -13.76 30.46 -2.52
C GLU A 40 -12.82 29.45 -1.85
N ALA A 41 -12.52 29.62 -0.55
CA ALA A 41 -11.72 28.67 0.21
C ALA A 41 -12.42 27.30 0.31
N LEU A 42 -13.74 27.27 0.51
CA LEU A 42 -14.54 26.05 0.53
C LEU A 42 -14.54 25.37 -0.85
N ALA A 43 -14.67 26.14 -1.93
CA ALA A 43 -14.60 25.62 -3.29
C ALA A 43 -13.21 25.06 -3.61
N GLN A 44 -12.14 25.69 -3.12
CA GLN A 44 -10.78 25.19 -3.28
C GLN A 44 -10.57 23.90 -2.49
N ALA A 45 -10.98 23.85 -1.22
CA ALA A 45 -10.89 22.65 -0.39
C ALA A 45 -11.66 21.47 -1.00
N ARG A 46 -12.89 21.71 -1.50
CA ARG A 46 -13.68 20.69 -2.20
C ARG A 46 -12.99 20.16 -3.46
N ARG A 47 -12.33 21.03 -4.23
CA ARG A 47 -11.55 20.61 -5.40
C ARG A 47 -10.36 19.74 -5.00
N THR A 48 -9.65 20.09 -3.92
CA THR A 48 -8.54 19.29 -3.40
C THR A 48 -8.99 17.92 -2.89
N VAL A 49 -10.14 17.86 -2.20
CA VAL A 49 -10.73 16.59 -1.76
C VAL A 49 -11.08 15.72 -2.96
N ALA A 50 -11.79 16.26 -3.95
CA ALA A 50 -12.19 15.50 -5.15
C ALA A 50 -10.97 14.98 -5.95
N ASP A 51 -9.91 15.78 -6.09
CA ASP A 51 -8.66 15.35 -6.75
C ASP A 51 -7.95 14.24 -5.95
N SER A 52 -7.95 14.34 -4.62
CA SER A 52 -7.36 13.32 -3.74
C SER A 52 -8.16 12.01 -3.77
N GLU A 53 -9.49 12.08 -3.78
CA GLU A 53 -10.38 10.92 -3.89
C GLU A 53 -10.21 10.21 -5.24
N ALA A 54 -10.15 10.96 -6.35
CA ALA A 54 -9.93 10.38 -7.69
C ALA A 54 -8.57 9.68 -7.81
N ARG A 55 -7.51 10.25 -7.20
CA ARG A 55 -6.19 9.61 -7.12
C ARG A 55 -6.23 8.35 -6.28
N LEU A 56 -6.86 8.40 -5.10
CA LEU A 56 -7.03 7.25 -4.23
C LEU A 56 -7.78 6.12 -4.94
N GLU A 57 -8.87 6.42 -5.64
CA GLU A 57 -9.63 5.45 -6.42
C GLU A 57 -8.75 4.80 -7.49
N THR A 58 -7.97 5.61 -8.22
CA THR A 58 -7.06 5.11 -9.26
C THR A 58 -5.99 4.19 -8.68
N LEU A 59 -5.34 4.59 -7.58
CA LEU A 59 -4.34 3.78 -6.88
C LEU A 59 -4.94 2.49 -6.30
N THR A 60 -6.12 2.59 -5.70
CA THR A 60 -6.85 1.44 -5.16
C THR A 60 -7.22 0.46 -6.27
N ARG A 61 -7.65 0.96 -7.43
CA ARG A 61 -7.96 0.12 -8.60
C ARG A 61 -6.71 -0.56 -9.14
N LEU A 62 -5.57 0.14 -9.21
CA LEU A 62 -4.29 -0.45 -9.61
C LEU A 62 -3.85 -1.53 -8.62
N GLN A 63 -3.95 -1.27 -7.32
CA GLN A 63 -3.65 -2.25 -6.28
C GLN A 63 -4.54 -3.50 -6.39
N ARG A 64 -5.87 -3.32 -6.50
CA ARG A 64 -6.85 -4.41 -6.66
C ARG A 64 -6.74 -5.16 -7.99
N SER A 65 -6.06 -4.57 -8.97
CA SER A 65 -5.82 -5.25 -10.24
C SER A 65 -4.82 -6.40 -10.09
N TYR A 66 -4.06 -6.46 -8.97
CA TYR A 66 -2.97 -7.41 -8.74
C TYR A 66 -2.09 -7.54 -9.99
N ALA A 67 -1.76 -6.40 -10.61
CA ALA A 67 -0.99 -6.35 -11.86
C ALA A 67 0.37 -7.03 -11.66
N GLY A 68 0.74 -7.91 -12.58
CA GLY A 68 1.97 -8.71 -12.49
C GLY A 68 1.86 -9.99 -11.64
N ALA A 69 0.75 -10.20 -10.92
CA ALA A 69 0.50 -11.47 -10.24
C ALA A 69 0.05 -12.56 -11.22
N PHE A 70 0.35 -13.82 -10.89
CA PHE A 70 -0.15 -14.97 -11.63
C PHE A 70 -1.68 -14.99 -11.64
N ALA A 71 -2.26 -15.44 -12.76
CA ALA A 71 -3.71 -15.42 -12.98
C ALA A 71 -4.51 -16.04 -11.82
N GLY A 72 -4.05 -17.18 -11.29
CA GLY A 72 -4.73 -17.85 -10.17
C GLY A 72 -4.59 -17.12 -8.84
N VAL A 73 -3.46 -16.47 -8.58
CA VAL A 73 -3.26 -15.66 -7.36
C VAL A 73 -4.20 -14.45 -7.41
N LYS A 74 -4.22 -13.74 -8.53
CA LYS A 74 -5.15 -12.62 -8.77
C LYS A 74 -6.61 -13.04 -8.57
N ALA A 75 -7.01 -14.15 -9.18
CA ALA A 75 -8.37 -14.66 -9.07
C ALA A 75 -8.73 -15.06 -7.64
N ALA A 76 -7.80 -15.65 -6.88
CA ALA A 76 -8.02 -16.01 -5.48
C ALA A 76 -8.23 -14.77 -4.59
N MET A 77 -7.39 -13.75 -4.75
CA MET A 77 -7.51 -12.50 -4.00
C MET A 77 -8.81 -11.76 -4.32
N GLN A 78 -9.18 -11.68 -5.61
CA GLN A 78 -10.45 -11.09 -6.04
C GLN A 78 -11.65 -11.88 -5.52
N TRP A 79 -11.58 -13.22 -5.54
CA TRP A 79 -12.63 -14.05 -4.97
C TRP A 79 -12.80 -13.75 -3.47
N ALA A 80 -11.71 -13.70 -2.70
CA ALA A 80 -11.78 -13.37 -1.27
C ALA A 80 -12.41 -11.99 -1.02
N GLU A 81 -12.01 -10.96 -1.77
CA GLU A 81 -12.61 -9.62 -1.71
C GLU A 81 -14.12 -9.65 -2.00
N THR A 82 -14.55 -10.37 -3.05
CA THR A 82 -15.99 -10.46 -3.39
C THR A 82 -16.82 -11.20 -2.35
N GLN A 83 -16.22 -12.16 -1.63
CA GLN A 83 -16.87 -12.89 -0.56
C GLN A 83 -16.78 -12.16 0.80
N GLY A 84 -16.08 -11.02 0.86
CA GLY A 84 -15.83 -10.32 2.11
C GLY A 84 -15.00 -11.14 3.09
N ARG A 85 -14.08 -11.97 2.60
CA ARG A 85 -13.17 -12.76 3.43
C ARG A 85 -11.90 -11.98 3.73
N ASP A 86 -11.68 -11.74 5.01
CA ASP A 86 -10.42 -11.20 5.51
C ASP A 86 -9.35 -12.30 5.58
N GLY A 87 -8.09 -11.91 5.78
CA GLY A 87 -6.98 -12.85 6.02
C GLY A 87 -6.29 -13.39 4.77
N PHE A 88 -6.71 -13.00 3.56
CA PHE A 88 -6.00 -13.30 2.31
C PHE A 88 -4.92 -12.26 2.06
N VAL A 89 -3.65 -12.64 2.17
CA VAL A 89 -2.51 -11.71 2.09
C VAL A 89 -1.38 -12.33 1.27
N LEU A 90 -0.65 -11.54 0.48
CA LEU A 90 0.50 -12.04 -0.28
C LEU A 90 1.76 -12.09 0.60
N VAL A 91 2.64 -13.07 0.35
CA VAL A 91 3.95 -13.14 1.02
C VAL A 91 4.75 -11.84 0.84
N SER A 92 4.70 -11.23 -0.35
CA SER A 92 5.37 -9.96 -0.64
C SER A 92 4.91 -8.79 0.24
N SER A 93 3.69 -8.86 0.80
CA SER A 93 3.14 -7.79 1.64
C SER A 93 3.42 -7.96 3.14
N ILE A 94 3.89 -9.14 3.58
CA ILE A 94 4.16 -9.42 5.00
C ILE A 94 5.64 -9.31 5.38
N ILE A 95 6.55 -9.25 4.40
CA ILE A 95 8.00 -9.18 4.62
C ILE A 95 8.51 -7.76 4.32
N ARG A 96 9.27 -7.19 5.25
CA ARG A 96 10.00 -5.94 5.10
C ARG A 96 11.50 -6.23 5.07
N THR A 97 12.16 -5.87 3.97
CA THR A 97 13.57 -6.18 3.74
C THR A 97 14.41 -4.91 3.66
N PRO A 98 15.58 -4.86 4.33
CA PRO A 98 16.54 -3.77 4.12
C PRO A 98 17.00 -3.67 2.65
N ALA A 99 17.24 -2.45 2.15
CA ALA A 99 17.57 -2.22 0.74
C ALA A 99 18.78 -3.02 0.23
N ASN A 100 19.78 -3.25 1.09
CA ASN A 100 20.97 -4.04 0.73
C ASN A 100 20.72 -5.55 0.60
N LEU A 101 19.55 -6.03 1.01
CA LEU A 101 19.17 -7.45 0.99
C LEU A 101 17.99 -7.74 0.04
N GLU A 102 17.43 -6.71 -0.58
CA GLU A 102 16.21 -6.81 -1.40
C GLU A 102 16.37 -7.87 -2.50
N THR A 103 17.44 -7.78 -3.29
CA THR A 103 17.74 -8.75 -4.36
C THR A 103 17.93 -10.17 -3.81
N ALA A 104 18.61 -10.32 -2.68
CA ALA A 104 18.85 -11.64 -2.10
C ALA A 104 17.54 -12.30 -1.63
N ILE A 105 16.67 -11.54 -0.97
CA ILE A 105 15.37 -12.06 -0.50
C ILE A 105 14.41 -12.29 -1.67
N GLU A 106 14.41 -11.41 -2.67
CA GLU A 106 13.62 -11.58 -3.89
C GLU A 106 13.98 -12.88 -4.61
N VAL A 107 15.27 -13.13 -4.83
CA VAL A 107 15.74 -14.37 -5.46
C VAL A 107 15.42 -15.59 -4.60
N ALA A 108 15.65 -15.52 -3.29
CA ALA A 108 15.39 -16.63 -2.36
C ALA A 108 13.93 -17.09 -2.39
N LEU A 109 12.98 -16.15 -2.50
CA LEU A 109 11.56 -16.43 -2.55
C LEU A 109 11.07 -16.74 -3.97
N GLY A 110 11.57 -16.02 -4.97
CA GLY A 110 11.15 -16.13 -6.36
C GLY A 110 9.62 -16.04 -6.50
N SER A 111 9.02 -17.01 -7.20
CA SER A 111 7.57 -17.07 -7.38
C SER A 111 6.78 -17.22 -6.06
N ARG A 112 7.43 -17.66 -4.97
CA ARG A 112 6.80 -17.80 -3.66
C ARG A 112 6.41 -16.46 -3.04
N LEU A 113 6.97 -15.34 -3.52
CA LEU A 113 6.52 -13.98 -3.15
C LEU A 113 5.02 -13.78 -3.41
N GLN A 114 4.46 -14.48 -4.40
CA GLN A 114 3.06 -14.37 -4.78
C GLN A 114 2.18 -15.44 -4.11
N ASN A 115 2.73 -16.28 -3.24
CA ASN A 115 1.91 -17.22 -2.48
C ASN A 115 0.94 -16.45 -1.57
N VAL A 116 -0.24 -17.03 -1.37
CA VAL A 116 -1.32 -16.42 -0.59
C VAL A 116 -1.33 -17.02 0.81
N VAL A 117 -1.07 -16.21 1.82
CA VAL A 117 -1.28 -16.55 3.23
C VAL A 117 -2.77 -16.46 3.53
N VAL A 118 -3.28 -17.45 4.28
CA VAL A 118 -4.66 -17.49 4.77
C VAL A 118 -4.67 -17.89 6.24
N GLU A 119 -5.73 -17.55 6.97
CA GLU A 119 -5.84 -17.88 8.40
C GLU A 119 -6.04 -19.39 8.61
N GLN A 120 -6.95 -20.01 7.85
CA GLN A 120 -7.32 -21.41 8.04
C GLN A 120 -7.21 -22.25 6.76
N TRP A 121 -7.00 -23.55 6.93
CA TRP A 121 -6.98 -24.52 5.83
C TRP A 121 -8.28 -24.48 5.01
N ALA A 122 -9.42 -24.29 5.67
CA ALA A 122 -10.74 -24.19 5.03
C ALA A 122 -10.82 -23.03 4.04
N ASP A 123 -10.18 -21.88 4.33
CA ASP A 123 -10.15 -20.73 3.43
C ASP A 123 -9.41 -21.06 2.12
N ALA A 124 -8.32 -21.82 2.21
CA ALA A 124 -7.59 -22.31 1.04
C ALA A 124 -8.45 -23.28 0.22
N GLU A 125 -9.19 -24.19 0.84
CA GLU A 125 -10.07 -25.13 0.15
C GLU A 125 -11.19 -24.42 -0.62
N ASP A 126 -11.84 -23.46 0.02
CA ASP A 126 -12.91 -22.66 -0.59
C ASP A 126 -12.40 -21.86 -1.80
N ALA A 127 -11.23 -21.22 -1.66
CA ALA A 127 -10.59 -20.48 -2.74
C ALA A 127 -10.20 -21.41 -3.90
N ILE A 128 -9.60 -22.56 -3.60
CA ILE A 128 -9.24 -23.57 -4.62
C ILE A 128 -10.49 -24.08 -5.35
N ALA A 129 -11.59 -24.31 -4.64
CA ALA A 129 -12.85 -24.74 -5.23
C ALA A 129 -13.41 -23.67 -6.18
N ALA A 130 -13.29 -22.39 -5.83
CA ALA A 130 -13.68 -21.28 -6.69
C ALA A 130 -12.81 -21.20 -7.95
N LEU A 131 -11.47 -21.28 -7.80
CA LEU A 131 -10.54 -21.29 -8.93
C LEU A 131 -10.80 -22.44 -9.91
N LYS A 132 -11.06 -23.64 -9.38
CA LYS A 132 -11.40 -24.82 -10.18
C LYS A 132 -12.70 -24.64 -10.96
N ARG A 133 -13.76 -24.14 -10.31
CA ARG A 133 -15.06 -23.90 -10.96
C ARG A 133 -14.97 -22.87 -12.09
N GLY A 134 -14.14 -21.85 -11.94
CA GLY A 134 -13.94 -20.81 -12.93
C GLY A 134 -12.84 -21.10 -13.97
N GLY A 135 -12.03 -22.14 -13.81
CA GLY A 135 -10.86 -22.39 -14.66
C GLY A 135 -9.81 -21.27 -14.58
N GLN A 136 -9.71 -20.58 -13.44
CA GLN A 136 -8.98 -19.30 -13.30
C GLN A 136 -7.49 -19.46 -12.99
N GLY A 137 -6.92 -20.64 -13.27
CA GLY A 137 -5.51 -20.93 -13.04
C GLY A 137 -5.22 -21.57 -11.68
N ARG A 138 -3.99 -21.35 -11.18
CA ARG A 138 -3.46 -21.99 -9.97
C ARG A 138 -2.85 -20.95 -9.05
N ALA A 139 -3.02 -21.15 -7.75
CA ALA A 139 -2.36 -20.40 -6.69
C ALA A 139 -1.87 -21.37 -5.62
N THR A 140 -0.85 -20.95 -4.87
CA THR A 140 -0.36 -21.67 -3.70
C THR A 140 -0.83 -20.93 -2.46
N PHE A 141 -1.43 -21.66 -1.53
CA PHE A 141 -1.93 -21.13 -0.27
C PHE A 141 -1.06 -21.61 0.90
N LEU A 142 -0.87 -20.75 1.89
CA LEU A 142 -0.08 -20.98 3.09
C LEU A 142 -0.98 -20.75 4.33
N PRO A 143 -1.72 -21.76 4.79
CA PRO A 143 -2.64 -21.59 5.90
C PRO A 143 -1.89 -21.56 7.23
N LEU A 144 -2.13 -20.51 8.03
CA LEU A 144 -1.41 -20.27 9.29
C LEU A 144 -1.67 -21.35 10.36
N ASP A 145 -2.87 -21.93 10.35
CA ASP A 145 -3.29 -23.01 11.25
C ASP A 145 -2.58 -24.36 11.03
N THR A 146 -2.11 -24.62 9.81
CA THR A 146 -1.56 -25.93 9.41
C THR A 146 -0.11 -25.87 8.94
N ILE A 147 0.39 -24.70 8.55
CA ILE A 147 1.78 -24.57 8.11
C ILE A 147 2.72 -24.94 9.26
N ARG A 148 3.56 -25.93 8.99
CA ARG A 148 4.60 -26.32 9.96
C ARG A 148 5.61 -25.20 10.04
N ARG A 149 5.85 -24.72 11.26
CA ARG A 149 7.02 -23.89 11.56
C ARG A 149 8.24 -24.64 11.04
N GLY A 150 9.04 -23.96 10.21
CA GLY A 150 10.34 -24.48 9.81
C GLY A 150 11.17 -24.77 11.06
N ASP A 151 12.00 -25.81 11.01
CA ASP A 151 12.92 -26.13 12.10
C ASP A 151 13.76 -24.87 12.41
N ASP A 152 13.75 -24.40 13.66
CA ASP A 152 14.50 -23.20 14.13
C ASP A 152 16.00 -23.52 14.28
N ARG A 153 16.51 -24.30 13.33
CA ARG A 153 17.89 -24.75 13.27
C ARG A 153 18.71 -23.59 12.75
N ARG A 154 19.33 -22.87 13.68
CA ARG A 154 20.36 -21.89 13.35
C ARG A 154 21.45 -22.55 12.52
N ALA A 155 21.86 -21.89 11.44
CA ALA A 155 23.07 -22.26 10.74
C ALA A 155 24.25 -22.03 11.70
N SER A 156 24.84 -23.11 12.21
CA SER A 156 26.11 -23.03 12.94
C SER A 156 27.26 -22.95 11.92
N VAL A 157 27.36 -21.79 11.25
CA VAL A 157 28.40 -21.51 10.26
C VAL A 157 29.10 -20.22 10.66
N ASN A 158 30.37 -20.32 11.01
CA ASN A 158 31.22 -19.18 11.32
C ASN A 158 32.25 -19.00 10.20
N ILE A 159 31.81 -18.43 9.08
CA ILE A 159 32.63 -18.16 7.90
C ILE A 159 32.53 -16.66 7.61
N ALA A 160 33.67 -16.02 7.35
CA ALA A 160 33.70 -14.63 6.92
C ALA A 160 32.88 -14.47 5.62
N GLY A 161 32.04 -13.44 5.57
CA GLY A 161 31.13 -13.19 4.44
C GLY A 161 29.78 -13.90 4.52
N VAL A 162 29.49 -14.63 5.61
CA VAL A 162 28.13 -15.07 5.93
C VAL A 162 27.43 -13.97 6.74
N LEU A 163 26.33 -13.44 6.24
CA LEU A 163 25.57 -12.40 6.92
C LEU A 163 24.63 -12.97 7.99
N GLY A 164 24.01 -14.12 7.70
CA GLY A 164 23.10 -14.79 8.64
C GLY A 164 21.94 -15.50 7.95
N VAL A 165 21.04 -16.06 8.76
CA VAL A 165 19.80 -16.68 8.27
C VAL A 165 18.86 -15.57 7.83
N ALA A 166 18.22 -15.72 6.68
CA ALA A 166 17.37 -14.69 6.09
C ALA A 166 16.27 -14.19 7.05
N THR A 167 15.69 -15.07 7.87
CA THR A 167 14.68 -14.69 8.89
C THR A 167 15.18 -13.74 9.96
N ASP A 168 16.48 -13.73 10.23
CA ASP A 168 17.10 -12.87 11.24
C ASP A 168 17.47 -11.49 10.66
N LEU A 169 17.42 -11.35 9.33
CA LEU A 169 17.85 -10.17 8.57
C LEU A 169 16.69 -9.34 8.01
N ILE A 170 15.45 -9.79 8.20
CA ILE A 170 14.22 -9.15 7.72
C ILE A 170 13.28 -8.84 8.88
N ASP A 171 12.32 -7.97 8.63
CA ASP A 171 11.28 -7.60 9.58
C ASP A 171 9.90 -8.08 9.08
N PHE A 172 9.05 -8.54 9.99
CA PHE A 172 7.71 -9.08 9.71
C PHE A 172 6.87 -9.10 11.00
N ASP A 173 5.55 -9.20 10.86
CA ASP A 173 4.66 -9.37 12.01
C ASP A 173 4.77 -10.79 12.57
N GLU A 174 4.86 -10.91 13.91
CA GLU A 174 4.95 -12.18 14.64
C GLU A 174 3.84 -13.18 14.28
N HIS A 175 2.65 -12.69 13.94
CA HIS A 175 1.53 -13.49 13.44
C HIS A 175 1.94 -14.38 12.25
N TYR A 176 2.79 -13.85 11.36
CA TYR A 176 3.25 -14.55 10.16
C TYR A 176 4.55 -15.34 10.36
N ARG A 177 5.09 -15.42 11.58
CA ARG A 177 6.34 -16.17 11.87
C ARG A 177 6.33 -17.59 11.28
N PRO A 178 5.27 -18.41 11.37
CA PRO A 178 5.27 -19.76 10.81
C PRO A 178 5.53 -19.79 9.31
N VAL A 179 4.94 -18.84 8.56
CA VAL A 179 5.12 -18.70 7.11
C VAL A 179 6.54 -18.27 6.80
N VAL A 180 7.02 -17.22 7.47
CA VAL A 180 8.36 -16.68 7.22
C VAL A 180 9.45 -17.71 7.55
N GLN A 181 9.31 -18.44 8.66
CA GLN A 181 10.21 -19.55 9.01
C GLN A 181 10.17 -20.69 8.00
N ASN A 182 8.98 -21.04 7.49
CA ASN A 182 8.86 -22.08 6.47
C ASN A 182 9.58 -21.70 5.16
N LEU A 183 9.45 -20.44 4.74
CA LEU A 183 9.98 -19.97 3.47
C LEU A 183 11.48 -19.62 3.52
N LEU A 184 11.94 -19.02 4.63
CA LEU A 184 13.26 -18.41 4.75
C LEU A 184 14.11 -18.94 5.92
N GLY A 185 13.55 -19.77 6.80
CA GLY A 185 14.28 -20.29 7.98
C GLY A 185 15.44 -21.22 7.63
N ARG A 186 15.51 -21.69 6.38
CA ARG A 186 16.61 -22.50 5.83
C ARG A 186 17.35 -21.80 4.70
N THR A 187 17.29 -20.48 4.67
CA THR A 187 17.97 -19.63 3.68
C THR A 187 19.09 -18.86 4.37
N LEU A 188 20.33 -19.04 3.91
CA LEU A 188 21.50 -18.34 4.42
C LEU A 188 21.91 -17.25 3.42
N VAL A 189 22.05 -16.01 3.89
CA VAL A 189 22.52 -14.89 3.08
C VAL A 189 24.04 -14.77 3.22
N VAL A 190 24.72 -14.66 2.09
CA VAL A 190 26.19 -14.57 1.99
C VAL A 190 26.61 -13.45 1.05
N GLU A 191 27.87 -13.04 1.11
CA GLU A 191 28.40 -11.98 0.26
C GLU A 191 28.48 -12.42 -1.22
N ASP A 192 29.05 -13.61 -1.47
CA ASP A 192 29.38 -14.08 -2.82
C ASP A 192 29.33 -15.61 -3.00
N LEU A 193 29.45 -16.07 -4.25
CA LEU A 193 29.44 -17.50 -4.61
C LEU A 193 30.59 -18.32 -3.98
N PRO A 194 31.84 -17.84 -3.90
CA PRO A 194 32.90 -18.52 -3.16
C PRO A 194 32.53 -18.79 -1.70
N THR A 195 31.97 -17.79 -1.01
CA THR A 195 31.50 -17.92 0.37
C THR A 195 30.34 -18.90 0.46
N ALA A 196 29.38 -18.83 -0.48
CA ALA A 196 28.30 -19.80 -0.57
C ALA A 196 28.83 -21.24 -0.68
N ARG A 197 29.84 -21.48 -1.54
CA ARG A 197 30.42 -22.80 -1.72
C ARG A 197 31.13 -23.29 -0.46
N GLN A 198 31.83 -22.41 0.26
CA GLN A 198 32.49 -22.75 1.52
C GLN A 198 31.47 -23.11 2.61
N ALA A 199 30.44 -22.29 2.78
CA ALA A 199 29.37 -22.50 3.75
C ALA A 199 28.58 -23.79 3.45
N LEU A 200 28.26 -24.06 2.19
CA LEU A 200 27.55 -25.27 1.79
C LEU A 200 28.27 -26.56 2.23
N ARG A 201 29.61 -26.57 2.28
CA ARG A 201 30.38 -27.75 2.72
C ARG A 201 30.26 -28.03 4.22
N GLN A 202 29.93 -27.02 5.01
CA GLN A 202 29.76 -27.15 6.47
C GLN A 202 28.31 -27.36 6.88
N LEU A 203 27.37 -26.98 6.01
CA LEU A 203 25.94 -27.11 6.25
C LEU A 203 25.45 -28.52 5.94
N THR A 204 24.77 -29.12 6.91
CA THR A 204 23.97 -30.34 6.70
C THR A 204 22.49 -30.00 6.63
N GLY A 205 21.75 -30.66 5.73
CA GLY A 205 20.30 -30.82 5.87
C GLY A 205 19.38 -29.87 5.11
N GLY A 206 19.61 -29.58 3.82
CA GLY A 206 18.57 -28.92 3.00
C GLY A 206 18.57 -27.40 3.09
N TRP A 207 19.74 -26.77 3.10
CA TRP A 207 19.91 -25.31 3.11
C TRP A 207 19.91 -24.72 1.69
N THR A 208 19.38 -23.52 1.56
CA THR A 208 19.57 -22.66 0.39
C THR A 208 20.49 -21.52 0.79
N LEU A 209 21.44 -21.17 -0.06
CA LEU A 209 22.32 -20.03 0.13
C LEU A 209 22.04 -19.01 -0.98
N VAL A 210 22.01 -17.73 -0.63
CA VAL A 210 21.79 -16.66 -1.60
C VAL A 210 22.80 -15.54 -1.38
N THR A 211 23.40 -15.07 -2.47
CA THR A 211 24.36 -13.97 -2.46
C THR A 211 23.66 -12.60 -2.49
N LEU A 212 24.39 -11.54 -2.15
CA LEU A 212 23.88 -10.16 -2.29
C LEU A 212 23.60 -9.77 -3.75
N ALA A 213 24.30 -10.40 -4.70
CA ALA A 213 24.11 -10.16 -6.14
C ALA A 213 22.94 -10.97 -6.75
N GLY A 214 22.31 -11.86 -5.98
CA GLY A 214 21.14 -12.63 -6.42
C GLY A 214 21.46 -13.97 -7.08
N GLU A 215 22.62 -14.57 -6.80
CA GLU A 215 22.84 -15.98 -7.11
C GLU A 215 22.34 -16.87 -5.97
N GLN A 216 21.73 -18.00 -6.33
CA GLN A 216 21.20 -18.98 -5.39
C GLN A 216 21.91 -20.31 -5.54
N VAL A 217 22.27 -20.93 -4.42
CA VAL A 217 22.84 -22.26 -4.32
C VAL A 217 21.98 -23.13 -3.43
N SER A 218 21.49 -24.24 -3.96
CA SER A 218 20.70 -25.22 -3.21
C SER A 218 21.56 -26.31 -2.60
N SER A 219 21.08 -26.97 -1.54
CA SER A 219 21.80 -28.07 -0.88
C SER A 219 22.13 -29.25 -1.77
N GLY A 220 21.35 -29.45 -2.85
CA GLY A 220 21.60 -30.46 -3.88
C GLY A 220 22.74 -30.10 -4.82
N GLY A 221 23.36 -28.93 -4.66
CA GLY A 221 24.45 -28.43 -5.50
C GLY A 221 23.99 -27.69 -6.77
N ALA A 222 22.68 -27.55 -7.00
CA ALA A 222 22.19 -26.74 -8.10
C ALA A 222 22.42 -25.25 -7.81
N VAL A 223 22.95 -24.54 -8.81
CA VAL A 223 23.26 -23.12 -8.76
C VAL A 223 22.42 -22.39 -9.79
N THR A 224 21.83 -21.27 -9.41
CA THR A 224 21.02 -20.39 -10.26
C THR A 224 21.58 -18.98 -10.16
N GLY A 225 21.76 -18.32 -11.30
CA GLY A 225 22.29 -16.96 -11.36
C GLY A 225 22.23 -16.44 -12.79
N GLY A 226 22.50 -15.15 -12.95
CA GLY A 226 22.39 -14.45 -14.23
C GLY A 226 21.85 -13.04 -14.03
N ALA A 227 21.78 -12.27 -15.11
CA ALA A 227 21.18 -10.94 -15.07
C ALA A 227 19.66 -11.04 -15.21
N GLN A 228 18.91 -10.20 -14.48
CA GLN A 228 17.51 -9.98 -14.77
C GLN A 228 17.40 -9.43 -16.19
N VAL A 229 16.77 -10.19 -17.10
CA VAL A 229 16.32 -9.65 -18.37
C VAL A 229 15.19 -8.70 -18.02
N LYS A 230 15.45 -7.39 -18.07
CA LYS A 230 14.36 -6.40 -18.09
C LYS A 230 13.58 -6.69 -19.36
N GLU A 231 12.46 -7.39 -19.24
CA GLU A 231 11.46 -7.41 -20.30
C GLU A 231 10.98 -5.97 -20.42
N THR A 232 11.54 -5.27 -21.41
CA THR A 232 11.01 -4.00 -21.90
C THR A 232 9.63 -4.33 -22.46
N GLY A 233 8.61 -4.21 -21.59
CA GLY A 233 7.22 -4.50 -21.93
C GLY A 233 6.80 -3.71 -23.16
N THR A 234 6.22 -4.43 -24.12
CA THR A 234 5.48 -3.87 -25.25
C THR A 234 4.03 -3.63 -24.85
#